data_AF-A0A821MS34-F1
#
_entry.id   AF-A0A821MS34-F1
#
_cell.length_a   1.000
_cell.length_b   1.000
_cell.length_c   1.000
_cell.angle_alpha   90.00
_cell.angle_beta   90.00
_cell.angle_gamma   90.00
#
_symmetry.space_group_name_H-M   'P 1'
#
loop_
_entity.id
_entity.type
_entity.pdbx_description
1 polymer ?
#
loop_
_entity_poly.entity_id
_entity_poly.type
_entity_poly.pdbx_seq_one_letter_code
_entity_poly.pdbx_strand_id
1 'polypeptide(L)'
;ALQKYHQVNGVLPAKIIIYRDGVNDIQLLDVIDSELPTLNELCMKAQEGYDPKLAMIVVKKIGSARLFAHRPHNDRSSGLETDHFFVARPDQ
;
A
#
# COMPACT_ATOMS: atom_id res chain seq x y z
N ALA A 1 4.55 -15.41 -2.68
CA ALA A 1 3.53 -15.11 -1.64
C ALA A 1 2.25 -15.92 -1.85
N LEU A 2 1.58 -15.79 -3.00
CA LEU A 2 0.31 -16.48 -3.31
C LEU A 2 0.39 -18.01 -3.14
N GLN A 3 1.43 -18.66 -3.67
CA GLN A 3 1.63 -20.10 -3.51
C GLN A 3 1.71 -20.55 -2.04
N LYS A 4 2.40 -19.77 -1.20
CA LYS A 4 2.52 -20.07 0.24
C LYS A 4 1.18 -19.90 0.97
N TYR A 5 0.40 -18.90 0.60
CA TYR A 5 -0.96 -18.74 1.11
C TYR A 5 -1.84 -19.93 0.72
N HIS A 6 -1.77 -20.35 -0.54
CA HIS A 6 -2.51 -21.52 -1.03
C HIS A 6 -2.10 -22.81 -0.33
N GLN A 7 -0.80 -23.03 -0.06
CA GLN A 7 -0.33 -24.21 0.67
C GLN A 7 -0.90 -24.30 2.09
N VAL A 8 -1.11 -23.17 2.76
CA VAL A 8 -1.63 -23.13 4.13
C VAL A 8 -3.16 -23.17 4.17
N ASN A 9 -3.82 -22.45 3.28
CA ASN A 9 -5.28 -22.27 3.32
C ASN A 9 -6.05 -23.16 2.34
N GLY A 10 -5.36 -23.83 1.41
CA GLY A 10 -5.96 -24.65 0.36
C GLY A 10 -6.71 -23.86 -0.73
N VAL A 11 -6.70 -22.52 -0.64
CA VAL A 11 -7.39 -21.61 -1.57
C VAL A 11 -6.57 -20.35 -1.80
N LEU A 12 -6.74 -19.72 -2.97
CA LEU A 12 -6.16 -18.42 -3.27
C LEU A 12 -7.00 -17.29 -2.63
N PRO A 13 -6.37 -16.17 -2.24
CA PRO A 13 -7.07 -15.07 -1.59
C PRO A 13 -7.97 -14.30 -2.57
N ALA A 14 -9.24 -14.09 -2.23
CA ALA A 14 -10.15 -13.30 -3.08
C ALA A 14 -9.85 -11.78 -3.06
N LYS A 15 -9.09 -11.30 -2.08
CA LYS A 15 -8.74 -9.89 -1.90
C LYS A 15 -7.27 -9.77 -1.50
N ILE A 16 -6.55 -8.85 -2.15
CA ILE A 16 -5.13 -8.60 -1.92
C ILE A 16 -4.96 -7.11 -1.60
N ILE A 17 -4.36 -6.82 -0.45
CA ILE A 17 -4.00 -5.45 -0.06
C ILE A 17 -2.47 -5.36 0.00
N ILE A 18 -1.91 -4.41 -0.72
CA ILE A 18 -0.47 -4.19 -0.83
C ILE A 18 -0.12 -2.88 -0.17
N TYR A 19 0.76 -2.88 0.83
CA TYR A 19 1.30 -1.66 1.42
C TYR A 19 2.62 -1.33 0.72
N ARG A 20 2.67 -0.20 0.03
CA ARG A 20 3.85 0.27 -0.69
C ARG A 20 4.46 1.46 0.06
N ASP A 21 5.63 1.25 0.64
CA ASP A 21 6.41 2.30 1.29
C ASP A 21 7.50 2.86 0.34
N GLY A 22 7.96 4.07 0.63
CA GLY A 22 9.10 4.70 -0.03
C GLY A 22 8.82 5.28 -1.42
N VAL A 23 7.57 5.62 -1.74
CA VAL A 23 7.19 6.21 -3.03
C VAL A 23 7.26 7.74 -2.95
N ASN A 24 8.10 8.34 -3.80
CA ASN A 24 8.12 9.78 -4.00
C ASN A 24 6.92 10.22 -4.86
N ASP A 25 6.51 11.49 -4.79
CA ASP A 25 5.37 12.01 -5.57
C ASP A 25 5.52 11.75 -7.08
N ILE A 26 6.74 11.89 -7.60
CA ILE A 26 7.05 11.65 -9.02
C ILE A 26 6.85 10.17 -9.39
N GLN A 27 7.13 9.25 -8.47
CA GLN A 27 7.03 7.81 -8.69
C GLN A 27 5.61 7.28 -8.48
N LEU A 28 4.73 8.05 -7.84
CA LEU A 28 3.37 7.61 -7.55
C LEU A 28 2.60 7.26 -8.83
N LEU A 29 2.79 8.06 -9.89
CA LEU A 29 2.17 7.78 -11.20
C LEU A 29 2.71 6.50 -11.80
N ASP A 30 4.03 6.30 -11.81
CA ASP A 30 4.62 5.05 -12.33
C ASP A 30 4.13 3.81 -11.55
N VAL A 31 3.98 3.92 -10.23
CA VAL A 31 3.44 2.84 -9.39
C VAL A 31 2.00 2.52 -9.79
N ILE A 32 1.18 3.54 -10.04
CA ILE A 32 -0.22 3.37 -10.44
C ILE A 32 -0.32 2.80 -11.86
N ASP A 33 0.41 3.37 -12.81
CA ASP A 33 0.26 3.09 -14.24
C ASP A 33 1.00 1.82 -14.68
N SER A 34 2.04 1.39 -13.94
CA SER A 34 2.86 0.24 -14.34
C SER A 34 2.93 -0.88 -13.30
N GLU A 35 3.14 -0.57 -12.02
CA GLU A 35 3.34 -1.59 -10.99
C GLU A 35 2.03 -2.31 -10.67
N LEU A 36 0.92 -1.57 -10.49
CA LEU A 36 -0.40 -2.14 -10.24
C LEU A 36 -0.91 -3.09 -11.33
N PRO A 37 -0.97 -2.70 -12.62
CA PRO A 37 -1.47 -3.60 -13.65
C PRO A 37 -0.57 -4.83 -13.79
N THR A 38 0.76 -4.67 -13.68
CA THR A 38 1.69 -5.81 -13.71
C THR A 38 1.40 -6.78 -12.57
N LEU A 39 1.20 -6.29 -11.35
CA LEU A 39 0.84 -7.13 -10.20
C LEU A 39 -0.50 -7.81 -10.40
N ASN A 40 -1.50 -7.12 -10.95
CA ASN A 40 -2.80 -7.69 -11.23
C ASN A 40 -2.70 -8.83 -12.26
N GLU A 41 -2.00 -8.60 -13.37
CA GLU A 41 -1.77 -9.64 -14.39
C GLU A 41 -1.02 -10.85 -13.83
N LEU A 42 0.02 -10.63 -13.01
CA LEU A 42 0.76 -11.72 -12.38
C LEU A 42 -0.12 -12.52 -11.42
N CYS A 43 -1.03 -11.85 -10.72
CA CYS A 43 -2.02 -12.52 -9.89
C CYS A 43 -2.97 -13.35 -10.77
N MET A 44 -3.54 -12.78 -11.83
CA MET A 44 -4.45 -13.49 -12.74
C MET A 44 -3.77 -14.70 -13.43
N LYS A 45 -2.47 -14.60 -13.75
CA LYS A 45 -1.67 -15.71 -14.30
C LYS A 45 -1.39 -16.82 -13.30
N ALA A 46 -1.68 -16.63 -12.00
CA ALA A 46 -1.42 -17.64 -10.98
C ALA A 46 -2.34 -18.87 -11.09
N GLN A 47 -3.58 -18.70 -11.59
CA GLN A 47 -4.54 -19.78 -11.81
C GLN A 47 -5.59 -19.37 -12.84
N GLU A 48 -6.03 -20.31 -13.69
CA GLU A 48 -7.13 -20.04 -14.62
C GLU A 48 -8.41 -19.61 -13.89
N GLY A 49 -9.02 -18.52 -14.35
CA GLY A 49 -10.26 -17.97 -13.79
C GLY A 49 -10.09 -17.23 -12.46
N TYR A 50 -8.85 -16.98 -12.01
CA TYR A 50 -8.60 -16.26 -10.77
C TYR A 50 -8.57 -14.74 -11.00
N ASP A 51 -9.54 -14.03 -10.42
CA ASP A 51 -9.73 -12.58 -10.51
C ASP A 51 -9.83 -11.97 -9.10
N PRO A 52 -8.69 -11.70 -8.44
CA PRO A 52 -8.69 -11.15 -7.09
C PRO A 52 -8.92 -9.64 -7.09
N LYS A 53 -9.65 -9.14 -6.09
CA LYS A 53 -9.74 -7.69 -5.87
C LYS A 53 -8.44 -7.17 -5.28
N LEU A 54 -7.72 -6.35 -6.04
CA LEU A 54 -6.44 -5.77 -5.63
C LEU A 54 -6.62 -4.31 -5.19
N ALA A 55 -6.02 -3.96 -4.07
CA ALA A 55 -5.91 -2.58 -3.59
C ALA A 55 -4.48 -2.33 -3.13
N MET A 56 -3.90 -1.19 -3.52
CA MET A 56 -2.61 -0.76 -3.02
C MET A 56 -2.77 0.48 -2.17
N ILE A 57 -2.11 0.45 -1.02
CA ILE A 57 -2.02 1.54 -0.06
C ILE A 57 -0.59 2.05 -0.13
N VAL A 58 -0.42 3.21 -0.74
CA VAL A 58 0.88 3.88 -0.77
C VAL A 58 0.99 4.71 0.49
N VAL A 59 2.03 4.43 1.28
CA VAL A 59 2.33 5.14 2.52
C VAL A 59 3.33 6.23 2.17
N LYS A 60 2.92 7.49 2.31
CA LYS A 60 3.81 8.63 2.19
C LYS A 60 4.17 9.13 3.59
N LYS A 61 5.40 8.83 3.99
CA LYS A 61 6.00 9.44 5.17
C LYS A 61 6.38 10.88 4.83
N ILE A 62 5.56 11.84 5.25
CA ILE A 62 5.95 13.25 5.15
C ILE A 62 7.05 13.51 6.19
N GLY A 63 8.28 13.73 5.72
CA GLY A 63 9.40 14.07 6.57
C GLY A 63 9.11 15.32 7.42
N SER A 64 9.35 15.22 8.73
CA SER A 64 9.31 16.30 9.72
C SER A 64 8.18 17.32 9.51
N ALA A 65 6.92 16.87 9.39
CA ALA A 65 5.81 17.75 9.74
C ALA A 65 5.96 18.10 11.23
N ARG A 66 6.55 19.26 11.55
CA ARG A 66 6.63 19.74 12.94
C ARG A 66 5.24 20.17 13.34
N LEU A 67 4.46 19.23 13.87
CA LEU A 67 3.21 19.52 14.54
C LEU A 67 3.54 20.22 15.87
N PHE A 68 3.43 21.54 15.88
CA PHE A 68 3.57 22.32 17.11
C PHE A 68 2.27 22.19 17.91
N ALA A 69 2.29 21.41 18.99
CA ALA A 69 1.21 21.42 19.95
C ALA A 69 1.18 22.78 20.66
N HIS A 70 0.08 23.53 20.55
CA HIS A 70 -0.14 24.74 21.36
C HIS A 70 -0.54 24.30 22.78
N ARG A 71 0.42 23.80 23.57
CA ARG A 71 0.23 23.54 25.01
C ARG A 71 1.42 24.07 25.81
N PRO A 72 1.18 24.90 26.84
CA PRO A 72 2.22 25.38 27.72
C PRO A 72 2.47 24.36 28.84
N HIS A 73 3.03 23.18 28.55
CA HIS A 73 3.78 22.46 29.59
C HIS A 73 4.70 21.37 29.05
N ASN A 74 5.90 21.41 29.63
CA ASN A 74 7.04 20.51 29.59
C ASN A 74 6.69 19.01 29.47
N ASP A 75 6.66 18.48 28.24
CA ASP A 75 6.86 17.05 28.02
C ASP A 75 7.64 16.79 26.74
N ARG A 76 8.56 15.83 26.80
CA ARG A 76 9.58 15.58 25.76
C ARG A 76 8.91 15.03 24.49
N SER A 77 8.97 15.81 23.43
CA SER A 77 8.35 15.56 22.12
C SER A 77 8.85 14.29 21.44
N SER A 78 8.11 13.18 21.55
CA SER A 78 8.12 12.12 20.55
C SER A 78 7.37 12.64 19.32
N GLY A 79 8.06 12.88 18.21
CA GLY A 79 7.48 13.43 17.00
C GLY A 79 6.26 12.63 16.55
N LEU A 80 5.12 13.31 16.40
CA LEU A 80 3.96 12.73 15.73
C LEU A 80 4.28 12.67 14.23
N GLU A 81 4.44 11.47 13.70
CA GLU A 81 4.53 11.24 12.26
C GLU A 81 3.11 11.09 11.72
N THR A 82 2.74 11.95 10.77
CA THR A 82 1.47 11.84 10.05
C THR A 82 1.69 11.05 8.79
N ASP A 83 1.12 9.85 8.72
CA ASP A 83 1.13 9.04 7.50
C ASP A 83 -0.03 9.46 6.60
N HIS A 84 0.29 9.88 5.37
CA HIS A 84 -0.71 10.07 4.33
C HIS A 84 -0.86 8.77 3.53
N PHE A 85 -2.08 8.23 3.48
CA PHE A 85 -2.39 7.01 2.76
C PHE A 85 -3.09 7.34 1.45
N PHE A 86 -2.55 6.86 0.34
CA PHE A 86 -3.22 6.88 -0.96
C PHE A 86 -3.69 5.46 -1.29
N VAL A 87 -4.98 5.31 -1.60
CA VAL A 87 -5.55 4.03 -2.04
C VAL A 87 -5.68 4.04 -3.55
N ALA A 88 -4.83 3.28 -4.23
CA ALA A 88 -4.92 3.10 -5.67
C ALA A 88 -5.77 1.86 -5.99
N ARG A 89 -6.71 2.02 -6.93
CA ARG A 89 -7.52 0.93 -7.47
C ARG A 89 -7.19 0.74 -8.94
N PRO A 90 -6.99 -0.51 -9.40
CA PRO A 90 -6.68 -0.79 -10.80
C PRO A 90 -7.85 -0.53 -11.78
N ASP A 91 -9.06 -0.30 -11.28
CA ASP A 91 -10.31 -0.15 -12.07
C ASP A 91 -10.89 1.28 -12.15
N GLN A 92 -10.09 2.33 -11.87
CA GLN A 92 -10.52 3.73 -12.04
C GLN A 92 -9.49 4.57 -12.78
#